data_AF-A0A929JVB5-F1
#
_entry.id   AF-A0A929JVB5-F1
#
_cell.length_a   1.000
_cell.length_b   1.000
_cell.length_c   1.000
_cell.angle_alpha   90.00
_cell.angle_beta   90.00
_cell.angle_gamma   90.00
#
_symmetry.space_group_name_H-M   'P 1'
#
loop_
_entity.id
_entity.type
_entity.pdbx_description
1 polymer ?
#
loop_
_entity_poly.entity_id
_entity_poly.type
_entity_poly.pdbx_seq_one_letter_code
_entity_poly.pdbx_strand_id
1 'polypeptide(L)'
;MWNGQDRITGYIEAKKPNEENLDHVASTNQLERYRKTFPNLILTNFFEFLLYRNGHLVDRVLAARPFVLHKLGTVPPVEKGEDLFKLLEKFFSFSLPKSYSAETLAVELAKRTRFLRDVVADEL
;
A
#
# COMPACT_ATOMS: atom_id res chain seq x y z
N MET A 1 1.17 -9.00 -1.86
CA MET A 1 0.01 -9.90 -1.72
C MET A 1 -0.15 -10.77 -2.97
N TRP A 2 -0.29 -12.08 -2.81
CA TRP A 2 -0.43 -13.07 -3.89
C TRP A 2 -1.90 -13.50 -4.02
N ASN A 3 -2.39 -13.68 -5.25
CA ASN A 3 -3.80 -13.94 -5.53
C ASN A 3 -4.17 -15.39 -5.86
N GLY A 4 -3.24 -16.34 -5.82
CA GLY A 4 -3.53 -17.73 -6.17
C GLY A 4 -3.14 -18.17 -7.59
N GLN A 5 -2.84 -17.23 -8.50
CA GLN A 5 -2.57 -17.53 -9.91
C GLN A 5 -1.31 -16.83 -10.44
N ASP A 6 -0.21 -16.92 -9.69
CA ASP A 6 1.14 -16.47 -10.07
C ASP A 6 1.34 -14.96 -10.28
N ARG A 7 0.47 -14.11 -9.72
CA ARG A 7 0.64 -12.66 -9.84
C ARG A 7 0.54 -11.92 -8.51
N ILE A 8 1.57 -11.12 -8.23
CA ILE A 8 1.54 -10.12 -7.17
C ILE A 8 0.47 -9.08 -7.52
N THR A 9 -0.57 -8.97 -6.70
CA THR A 9 -1.67 -8.00 -6.90
C THR A 9 -1.26 -6.58 -6.54
N GLY A 10 -0.38 -6.42 -5.57
CA GLY A 10 0.07 -5.14 -5.09
C GLY A 10 0.92 -5.26 -3.83
N TYR A 11 1.38 -4.11 -3.36
CA TYR A 11 2.22 -3.95 -2.18
C TYR A 11 1.45 -3.19 -1.10
N ILE A 12 1.76 -3.49 0.16
CA ILE A 12 1.21 -2.79 1.32
C ILE A 12 2.41 -2.32 2.14
N GLU A 13 2.54 -1.01 2.28
CA GLU A 13 3.52 -0.35 3.11
C GLU A 13 2.87 -0.03 4.46
N ALA A 14 3.32 -0.71 5.51
CA ALA A 14 2.78 -0.55 6.86
C ALA A 14 3.76 0.23 7.73
N LYS A 15 3.35 1.43 8.17
CA LYS A 15 4.06 2.20 9.17
C LYS A 15 3.61 1.82 10.57
N LYS A 16 4.39 2.23 11.56
CA LYS A 16 4.07 2.01 12.97
C LYS A 16 2.72 2.67 13.31
N PRO A 17 1.92 2.10 14.23
CA PRO A 17 0.63 2.68 14.62
C PRO A 17 0.70 4.11 15.17
N ASN A 18 1.86 4.55 15.64
CA ASN A 18 2.10 5.91 16.14
C ASN A 18 2.51 6.92 15.05
N GLU A 19 2.62 6.50 13.79
CA GLU A 19 2.83 7.39 12.66
C GLU A 19 1.49 8.05 12.29
N GLU A 20 1.26 9.28 12.76
CA GLU A 20 -0.05 9.93 12.65
C GLU A 20 -0.28 10.63 11.30
N ASN A 21 0.77 11.01 10.57
CA ASN A 21 0.64 11.82 9.36
C ASN A 21 1.05 11.05 8.10
N LEU A 22 0.11 10.25 7.58
CA LEU A 22 0.35 9.49 6.35
C LEU A 22 0.50 10.39 5.10
N ASP A 23 0.00 11.63 5.14
CA ASP A 23 0.22 12.60 4.05
C ASP A 23 1.68 13.05 3.98
N HIS A 24 2.30 13.30 5.14
CA HIS A 24 3.74 13.55 5.21
C HIS A 24 4.53 12.32 4.74
N VAL A 25 4.20 11.13 5.23
CA VAL A 25 4.85 9.88 4.82
C VAL A 25 4.75 9.67 3.31
N ALA A 26 3.57 9.91 2.71
CA ALA A 26 3.35 9.78 1.27
C ALA A 26 4.22 10.73 0.43
N SER A 27 4.65 11.85 1.00
CA SER A 27 5.54 12.84 0.37
C SER A 27 7.04 12.53 0.52
N THR A 28 7.42 11.52 1.30
CA THR A 28 8.83 11.14 1.45
C THR A 28 9.40 10.56 0.15
N ASN A 29 10.71 10.76 -0.07
CA ASN A 29 11.40 10.21 -1.24
C ASN A 29 11.22 8.69 -1.39
N GLN A 30 11.19 7.98 -0.27
CA GLN A 30 10.93 6.54 -0.24
C GLN A 30 9.53 6.25 -0.80
N LEU A 31 8.47 6.83 -0.23
CA LEU A 31 7.11 6.54 -0.71
C LEU A 31 6.84 7.07 -2.12
N GLU A 32 7.47 8.16 -2.54
CA GLU A 32 7.42 8.60 -3.93
C GLU A 32 7.96 7.53 -4.89
N ARG A 33 9.10 6.92 -4.57
CA ARG A 33 9.65 5.80 -5.34
C ARG A 33 8.68 4.62 -5.38
N TYR A 34 8.07 4.29 -4.25
CA TYR A 34 7.15 3.15 -4.13
C TYR A 34 5.90 3.39 -5.00
N ARG A 35 5.31 4.59 -4.92
CA ARG A 35 4.15 4.99 -5.73
C ARG A 35 4.43 4.98 -7.24
N LYS A 36 5.66 5.31 -7.65
CA LYS A 36 6.10 5.26 -9.06
C LYS A 36 6.37 3.82 -9.54
N THR A 37 6.81 2.94 -8.64
CA THR A 37 7.23 1.57 -8.97
C THR A 37 6.06 0.59 -8.93
N PHE A 38 5.17 0.75 -7.95
CA PHE A 38 4.06 -0.15 -7.72
C PHE A 38 2.75 0.42 -8.25
N PRO A 39 2.16 -0.20 -9.27
CA PRO A 39 0.91 0.28 -9.86
C PRO A 39 -0.30 0.07 -8.92
N ASN A 40 -0.12 -0.69 -7.85
CA ASN A 40 -1.11 -0.92 -6.80
C ASN A 40 -0.42 -0.95 -5.44
N LEU A 41 -0.63 0.09 -4.63
CA LEU A 41 0.02 0.26 -3.33
C LEU A 41 -1.00 0.71 -2.28
N ILE A 42 -0.99 0.09 -1.11
CA ILE A 42 -1.62 0.64 0.09
C ILE A 42 -0.53 1.21 1.00
N LEU A 43 -0.73 2.41 1.52
CA LEU A 43 0.00 2.94 2.67
C LEU A 43 -0.92 2.93 3.89
N THR A 44 -0.45 2.40 5.02
CA THR A 44 -1.26 2.33 6.24
C THR A 44 -0.44 2.44 7.52
N ASN A 45 -1.05 2.95 8.58
CA ASN A 45 -0.58 2.86 9.97
C ASN A 45 -1.52 1.99 10.83
N PHE A 46 -2.27 1.07 10.19
CA PHE A 46 -3.32 0.22 10.78
C PHE A 46 -4.63 0.95 11.16
N PHE A 47 -4.65 2.28 11.14
CA PHE A 47 -5.85 3.08 11.42
C PHE A 47 -6.39 3.77 10.17
N GLU A 48 -5.50 4.28 9.32
CA GLU A 48 -5.82 4.90 8.05
C GLU A 48 -5.20 4.07 6.91
N PHE A 49 -5.92 3.98 5.80
CA PHE A 49 -5.55 3.20 4.61
C PHE A 49 -5.67 4.10 3.38
N LEU A 50 -4.56 4.36 2.70
CA LEU A 50 -4.51 5.13 1.46
C LEU A 50 -4.21 4.18 0.31
N LEU A 51 -5.13 4.05 -0.64
CA LEU A 51 -4.95 3.23 -1.83
C LEU A 51 -4.47 4.09 -2.99
N TYR A 52 -3.31 3.73 -3.53
CA TYR A 52 -2.72 4.34 -4.72
C TYR A 52 -2.79 3.41 -5.94
N ARG A 53 -3.15 3.98 -7.09
CA ARG A 53 -3.15 3.35 -8.41
C ARG A 53 -2.25 4.12 -9.35
N ASN A 54 -1.24 3.46 -9.90
CA ASN A 54 -0.29 4.09 -10.82
C ASN A 54 0.24 5.45 -10.30
N GLY A 55 0.52 5.52 -9.00
CA GLY A 55 1.01 6.73 -8.32
C GLY A 55 -0.07 7.71 -7.83
N HIS A 56 -1.33 7.56 -8.23
CA HIS A 56 -2.45 8.45 -7.85
C HIS A 56 -3.26 7.89 -6.70
N LEU A 57 -3.64 8.73 -5.74
CA LEU A 57 -4.56 8.34 -4.66
C LEU A 57 -5.96 8.12 -5.24
N VAL A 58 -6.56 6.95 -5.01
CA VAL A 58 -7.89 6.60 -5.52
C VAL A 58 -8.90 6.31 -4.43
N ASP A 59 -8.45 5.98 -3.22
CA ASP A 59 -9.32 5.74 -2.09
C ASP A 59 -8.59 6.00 -0.78
N ARG A 60 -9.34 6.38 0.26
CA ARG A 60 -8.82 6.63 1.60
C ARG A 60 -9.88 6.27 2.64
N VAL A 61 -9.50 5.45 3.62
CA VAL A 61 -10.39 5.07 4.72
C VAL A 61 -9.67 5.24 6.05
N LEU A 62 -10.29 6.00 6.96
CA LEU A 62 -9.95 6.00 8.38
C LEU A 62 -10.82 4.94 9.07
N ALA A 63 -10.25 3.77 9.32
CA ALA A 63 -10.94 2.61 9.87
C ALA A 63 -11.19 2.71 11.38
N ALA A 64 -10.31 3.40 12.11
CA ALA A 64 -10.49 3.74 13.52
C ALA A 64 -9.63 4.95 13.89
N ARG A 65 -9.96 5.65 14.99
CA ARG A 65 -9.19 6.80 15.48
C ARG A 65 -7.96 6.39 16.29
N PRO A 66 -6.73 6.78 15.88
CA PRO A 66 -5.51 6.51 16.64
C PRO A 66 -5.54 7.04 18.07
N PHE A 67 -6.21 8.19 18.30
CA PHE A 67 -6.36 8.81 19.62
C PHE A 67 -6.91 7.85 20.68
N VAL A 68 -7.85 6.96 20.32
CA VAL A 68 -8.46 6.04 21.29
C VAL A 68 -7.43 5.05 21.85
N LEU A 69 -6.52 4.57 21.00
CA LEU A 69 -5.43 3.72 21.46
C LEU A 69 -4.36 4.53 22.20
N HIS A 70 -3.89 5.61 21.58
CA HIS A 70 -2.68 6.33 22.04
C HIS A 70 -2.90 7.20 23.28
N LYS A 71 -4.12 7.71 23.48
CA LYS A 71 -4.45 8.61 24.59
C LYS A 71 -5.36 7.97 25.62
N LEU A 72 -6.30 7.13 25.19
CA LEU A 72 -7.25 6.48 26.10
C LEU A 72 -6.81 5.06 26.51
N GLY A 73 -5.82 4.46 25.85
CA GLY A 73 -5.30 3.14 26.19
C GLY A 73 -6.31 2.00 25.98
N THR A 74 -7.34 2.24 25.18
CA THR A 74 -8.43 1.27 24.93
C THR A 74 -8.45 0.87 23.46
N VAL A 75 -9.08 -0.27 23.16
CA VAL A 75 -9.21 -0.76 21.78
C VAL A 75 -10.09 0.22 20.99
N PRO A 76 -9.58 0.83 19.91
CA PRO A 76 -10.39 1.71 19.08
C PRO A 76 -11.56 0.96 18.45
N PRO A 77 -12.79 1.50 18.51
CA PRO A 77 -13.91 0.91 17.78
C PRO A 77 -13.65 1.03 16.27
N VAL A 78 -14.08 0.03 15.52
CA VAL A 78 -14.09 0.10 14.05
C VAL A 78 -15.17 1.10 13.64
N GLU A 79 -14.78 2.17 12.98
CA GLU A 79 -15.70 3.23 12.53
C GLU A 79 -16.17 3.01 11.09
N LYS A 80 -15.28 2.54 10.20
CA LYS A 80 -15.54 2.42 8.76
C LYS A 80 -15.21 1.04 8.20
N GLY A 81 -15.70 0.00 8.88
CA GLY A 81 -15.43 -1.40 8.52
C GLY A 81 -15.85 -1.73 7.09
N GLU A 82 -17.06 -1.35 6.68
CA GLU A 82 -17.56 -1.61 5.32
C GLU A 82 -16.75 -0.89 4.23
N ASP A 83 -16.36 0.37 4.47
CA ASP A 83 -15.56 1.12 3.51
C ASP A 83 -14.14 0.54 3.41
N LEU A 84 -13.57 0.08 4.53
CA LEU A 84 -12.30 -0.63 4.54
C LEU A 84 -12.39 -1.92 3.71
N PHE A 85 -13.48 -2.71 3.88
CA PHE A 85 -13.71 -3.89 3.05
C PHE A 85 -13.79 -3.54 1.57
N LYS A 86 -14.54 -2.50 1.19
CA LYS A 86 -14.62 -2.02 -0.21
C LYS A 86 -13.25 -1.57 -0.75
N LEU A 87 -12.43 -0.90 0.05
CA LEU A 87 -11.07 -0.51 -0.33
C LEU A 87 -10.19 -1.75 -0.56
N LEU A 88 -10.28 -2.76 0.30
CA LEU A 88 -9.55 -4.01 0.15
C LEU A 88 -10.02 -4.80 -1.08
N GLU A 89 -11.33 -4.86 -1.35
CA GLU A 89 -11.87 -5.45 -2.58
C GLU A 89 -11.35 -4.74 -3.84
N LYS A 90 -11.32 -3.39 -3.82
CA LYS A 90 -10.68 -2.61 -4.88
C LYS A 90 -9.21 -2.99 -5.02
N PHE A 91 -8.46 -3.12 -3.92
CA PHE A 91 -7.05 -3.53 -3.95
C PHE A 91 -6.86 -4.91 -4.58
N PHE A 92 -7.61 -5.91 -4.11
CA PHE A 92 -7.48 -7.31 -4.54
C PHE A 92 -8.01 -7.60 -5.93
N SER A 93 -9.00 -6.83 -6.41
CA SER A 93 -9.53 -6.94 -7.78
C SER A 93 -8.57 -6.41 -8.85
N PHE A 94 -7.43 -5.83 -8.46
CA PHE A 94 -6.46 -5.34 -9.43
C PHE A 94 -5.85 -6.45 -10.27
N SER A 95 -5.89 -6.21 -11.57
CA SER A 95 -5.16 -6.99 -12.54
C SER A 95 -4.30 -6.10 -13.40
N LEU A 96 -3.04 -6.48 -13.55
CA LEU A 96 -2.24 -5.97 -14.65
C LEU A 96 -2.82 -6.45 -15.99
N PRO A 97 -2.77 -5.63 -17.06
CA PRO A 97 -3.14 -6.09 -18.40
C PRO A 97 -2.36 -7.35 -18.76
N LYS A 98 -3.00 -8.34 -19.40
CA LYS A 98 -2.35 -9.62 -19.79
C LYS A 98 -1.36 -9.46 -20.95
N SER A 99 -1.31 -8.31 -21.62
CA SER A 99 -0.44 -8.07 -22.77
C SER A 99 0.94 -7.59 -22.33
N TYR A 100 1.73 -8.47 -21.74
CA TYR A 100 3.17 -8.24 -21.66
C TYR A 100 3.84 -8.93 -22.83
N SER A 101 4.61 -8.20 -23.64
CA SER A 101 5.65 -8.85 -24.44
C SER A 101 6.72 -9.39 -23.49
N ALA A 102 7.51 -10.37 -23.93
CA ALA A 102 8.62 -10.90 -23.13
C ALA A 102 9.59 -9.78 -22.68
N GLU A 103 9.79 -8.77 -23.53
CA GLU A 103 10.60 -7.59 -23.26
C GLU A 103 10.00 -6.73 -22.13
N THR A 104 8.71 -6.36 -22.24
CA THR A 104 8.06 -5.52 -21.21
C THR A 104 7.99 -6.24 -19.87
N LEU A 105 7.78 -7.56 -19.87
CA LEU A 105 7.80 -8.37 -18.66
C LEU A 105 9.19 -8.38 -18.01
N ALA A 106 10.26 -8.61 -18.80
CA ALA A 106 11.63 -8.63 -18.29
C ALA A 106 12.04 -7.28 -17.70
N VAL A 107 11.68 -6.17 -18.34
CA VAL A 107 11.93 -4.82 -17.84
C VAL A 107 11.22 -4.58 -16.50
N GLU A 108 9.95 -4.97 -16.38
CA GLU A 108 9.23 -4.79 -15.12
C GLU A 108 9.69 -5.72 -14.01
N LEU A 109 10.09 -6.95 -14.33
CA LEU A 109 10.72 -7.85 -13.37
C LEU A 109 12.06 -7.29 -12.88
N ALA A 110 12.90 -6.78 -13.79
CA ALA A 110 14.20 -6.20 -13.42
C ALA A 110 14.04 -4.96 -12.51
N LYS A 111 13.07 -4.08 -12.82
CA LYS A 111 12.74 -2.93 -11.97
C LYS A 111 12.31 -3.39 -10.58
N ARG A 112 11.42 -4.37 -10.48
CA ARG A 112 10.93 -4.92 -9.20
C ARG A 112 12.03 -5.58 -8.39
N THR A 113 12.89 -6.40 -9.01
CA THR A 113 13.99 -7.09 -8.32
C THR A 113 15.02 -6.10 -7.79
N ARG A 114 15.37 -5.06 -8.57
CA ARG A 114 16.29 -4.02 -8.14
C ARG A 114 15.71 -3.20 -7.00
N PHE A 115 14.45 -2.79 -7.15
CA PHE A 115 13.73 -2.08 -6.12
C PHE A 115 13.61 -2.88 -4.82
N LEU A 116 13.23 -4.16 -4.86
CA LEU A 116 13.11 -5.02 -3.68
C LEU A 116 14.44 -5.15 -2.94
N ARG A 117 15.56 -5.23 -3.67
CA ARG A 117 16.90 -5.22 -3.07
C ARG A 117 17.16 -3.91 -2.32
N ASP A 118 16.83 -2.77 -2.94
CA ASP A 118 17.04 -1.46 -2.34
C ASP A 118 16.17 -1.26 -1.10
N VAL A 119 14.91 -1.72 -1.13
CA VAL A 119 14.00 -1.65 0.04
C VAL A 119 14.53 -2.45 1.22
N VAL A 120 15.00 -3.68 0.98
CA VAL A 120 15.57 -4.51 2.06
C VAL A 120 16.81 -3.85 2.65
N ALA A 121 17.60 -3.11 1.85
CA ALA A 121 18.75 -2.36 2.36
C ALA A 121 18.36 -1.08 3.12
N ASP A 122 17.30 -0.40 2.69
CA ASP A 122 16.81 0.85 3.31
C ASP A 122 16.05 0.60 4.64
N GLU A 123 15.59 -0.63 4.90
CA GLU A 123 14.84 -1.02 6.11
C GLU A 123 15.67 -1.78 7.18
N LEU A 124 16.96 -2.07 6.90
CA LEU A 124 17.93 -2.62 7.86
C LEU A 124 18.61 -1.51 8.67
#